data_AF-A0A3U0D1W3-F1
#
_entry.id   AF-A0A3U0D1W3-F1
#
_cell.length_a   1.000
_cell.length_b   1.000
_cell.length_c   1.000
_cell.angle_alpha   90.00
_cell.angle_beta   90.00
_cell.angle_gamma   90.00
#
_symmetry.space_group_name_H-M   'P 1'
#
loop_
_entity.id
_entity.type
_entity.pdbx_description
1 polymer ?
#
loop_
_entity_poly.entity_id
_entity_poly.type
_entity_poly.pdbx_seq_one_letter_code
_entity_poly.pdbx_strand_id
1 'polypeptide(L)'
;MATEITSIAVQFPWAALITAIAGLSGALGGAFLANKFAENRWYKQVSFEKEKERIAMLREKGEELHILVSKWGKATINYQLYQLRVIKGVLTEDQLHSLAAELSIGDDVHDRMDALLYLYFPSLDKFMKEVREHLSEGHKIYHAVINGALDRDKGLAIFDKEATNVEAAIEKIKMGIRNVLQNFN
;
A
#
# COMPACT_ATOMS: atom_id res chain seq x y z
N MET A 1 35.58 -98.03 7.55
CA MET A 1 35.00 -96.90 8.30
C MET A 1 36.08 -95.86 8.46
N ALA A 2 35.98 -94.75 7.74
CA ALA A 2 36.82 -93.57 7.95
C ALA A 2 35.87 -92.41 8.23
N THR A 3 35.90 -91.93 9.46
CA THR A 3 35.15 -90.77 9.94
C THR A 3 35.99 -89.55 9.60
N GLU A 4 35.65 -88.84 8.53
CA GLU A 4 36.24 -87.51 8.29
C GLU A 4 35.37 -86.45 8.96
N ILE A 5 36.01 -85.77 9.91
CA ILE A 5 35.51 -84.63 10.66
C ILE A 5 35.39 -83.47 9.66
N THR A 6 34.17 -83.11 9.27
CA THR A 6 33.91 -81.89 8.51
C THR A 6 34.20 -80.68 9.39
N SER A 7 35.33 -80.01 9.14
CA SER A 7 35.58 -78.70 9.70
C SER A 7 34.58 -77.73 9.06
N ILE A 8 33.64 -77.22 9.86
CA ILE A 8 32.74 -76.15 9.42
C ILE A 8 33.57 -74.87 9.44
N ALA A 9 34.18 -74.54 8.30
CA ALA A 9 34.73 -73.21 8.08
C ALA A 9 33.55 -72.23 8.10
N VAL A 10 33.41 -71.47 9.20
CA VAL A 10 32.41 -70.41 9.31
C VAL A 10 32.81 -69.32 8.31
N GLN A 11 32.20 -69.32 7.13
CA GLN A 11 32.35 -68.24 6.16
C GLN A 11 31.60 -67.02 6.68
N PHE A 12 32.36 -66.01 7.12
CA PHE A 12 31.78 -64.74 7.52
C PHE A 12 31.24 -64.01 6.27
N PRO A 13 29.96 -63.60 6.23
CA PRO A 13 29.32 -63.12 5.01
C PRO A 13 29.68 -61.66 4.72
N TRP A 14 30.95 -61.40 4.42
CA TRP A 14 31.51 -60.06 4.19
C TRP A 14 30.77 -59.27 3.11
N ALA A 15 30.30 -59.94 2.05
CA ALA A 15 29.51 -59.30 1.00
C ALA A 15 28.20 -58.70 1.54
N ALA A 16 27.46 -59.44 2.38
CA ALA A 16 26.22 -58.96 2.98
C ALA A 16 26.47 -57.79 3.93
N LEU A 17 27.56 -57.83 4.71
CA LEU A 17 27.94 -56.74 5.61
C LEU A 17 28.33 -55.47 4.83
N ILE A 18 29.12 -55.59 3.77
CA ILE A 18 29.51 -54.46 2.91
C ILE A 18 28.29 -53.86 2.21
N THR A 19 27.39 -54.68 1.67
CA THR A 19 26.14 -54.19 1.05
C THR A 19 25.23 -53.50 2.07
N ALA A 20 25.12 -54.02 3.29
CA ALA A 20 24.34 -53.39 4.35
C ALA A 20 24.93 -52.04 4.76
N ILE A 21 26.26 -51.95 4.94
CA ILE A 21 26.95 -50.69 5.28
C ILE A 21 26.84 -49.67 4.12
N ALA A 22 27.00 -50.11 2.87
CA ALA A 22 26.87 -49.26 1.70
C ALA A 22 25.43 -48.76 1.53
N GLY A 23 24.43 -49.63 1.75
CA GLY A 23 23.01 -49.29 1.73
C GLY A 23 22.64 -48.30 2.83
N LEU A 24 23.11 -48.51 4.06
CA LEU A 24 22.90 -47.58 5.18
C LEU A 24 23.58 -46.23 4.93
N SER A 25 24.82 -46.22 4.45
CA SER A 25 25.56 -44.99 4.16
C SER A 25 24.93 -44.20 3.01
N GLY A 26 24.48 -44.90 1.97
CA GLY A 26 23.74 -44.30 0.86
C GLY A 26 22.38 -43.74 1.28
N ALA A 27 21.63 -44.46 2.11
CA ALA A 27 20.34 -44.00 2.63
C ALA A 27 20.49 -42.79 3.56
N LEU A 28 21.47 -42.81 4.48
CA LEU A 28 21.75 -41.69 5.38
C LEU A 28 22.27 -40.46 4.61
N GLY A 29 23.18 -40.66 3.65
CA GLY A 29 23.67 -39.58 2.78
C GLY A 29 22.56 -38.99 1.90
N GLY A 30 21.72 -39.84 1.31
CA GLY A 30 20.56 -39.43 0.53
C GLY A 30 19.54 -38.66 1.37
N ALA A 31 19.21 -39.15 2.57
CA ALA A 31 18.30 -38.48 3.49
C ALA A 31 18.86 -37.13 3.97
N PHE A 32 20.16 -37.05 4.27
CA PHE A 32 20.81 -35.80 4.66
C PHE A 32 20.76 -34.75 3.54
N LEU A 33 21.09 -35.13 2.31
CA LEU A 33 21.02 -34.24 1.15
C LEU A 33 19.58 -33.82 0.85
N ALA A 34 18.63 -34.76 0.89
CA ALA A 34 17.21 -34.49 0.71
C ALA A 34 16.68 -33.50 1.75
N ASN A 35 17.03 -33.68 3.03
CA ASN A 35 16.68 -32.75 4.10
C ASN A 35 17.28 -31.35 3.85
N LYS A 36 18.55 -31.26 3.46
CA LYS A 36 19.20 -29.98 3.14
C LYS A 36 18.53 -29.25 1.97
N PHE A 37 18.15 -29.96 0.91
CA PHE A 37 17.42 -29.38 -0.21
C PHE A 37 15.99 -28.99 0.15
N ALA A 38 15.31 -29.80 0.98
CA ALA A 38 13.97 -29.50 1.48
C ALA A 38 13.97 -28.23 2.35
N GLU A 39 14.93 -28.10 3.25
CA GLU A 39 15.12 -26.92 4.09
C GLU A 39 15.38 -25.66 3.25
N ASN A 40 16.30 -25.72 2.28
CA ASN A 40 16.58 -24.60 1.39
C ASN A 40 15.35 -24.20 0.55
N ARG A 41 14.57 -25.17 0.07
CA ARG A 41 13.31 -24.91 -0.64
C ARG A 41 12.28 -24.27 0.27
N TRP A 42 12.16 -24.76 1.51
CA TRP A 42 11.25 -24.21 2.50
C TRP A 42 11.56 -22.74 2.79
N TYR A 43 12.83 -22.39 3.04
CA TYR A 43 13.21 -20.98 3.24
C TYR A 43 12.84 -20.09 2.06
N LYS A 44 13.12 -20.55 0.83
CA LYS A 44 12.75 -19.81 -0.39
C LYS A 44 11.24 -19.65 -0.51
N GLN A 45 10.48 -20.71 -0.22
CA GLN A 45 9.03 -20.69 -0.24
C GLN A 45 8.48 -19.70 0.80
N VAL A 46 8.96 -19.74 2.04
CA VAL A 46 8.55 -18.80 3.09
C VAL A 46 8.88 -17.35 2.71
N SER A 47 10.06 -17.09 2.14
CA SER A 47 10.39 -15.73 1.68
C SER A 47 9.47 -15.25 0.54
N PHE A 48 9.11 -16.15 -0.38
CA PHE A 48 8.21 -15.84 -1.48
C PHE A 48 6.78 -15.60 -0.99
N GLU A 49 6.29 -16.42 -0.06
CA GLU A 49 4.98 -16.26 0.55
C GLU A 49 4.87 -14.93 1.32
N LYS A 50 5.89 -14.57 2.10
CA LYS A 50 5.95 -13.28 2.79
C LYS A 50 5.92 -12.10 1.83
N GLU A 51 6.70 -12.16 0.74
CA GLU A 51 6.71 -11.07 -0.24
C GLU A 51 5.37 -10.98 -0.99
N LYS A 52 4.79 -12.13 -1.36
CA LYS A 52 3.47 -12.20 -1.98
C LYS A 52 2.38 -11.60 -1.08
N GLU A 53 2.39 -11.93 0.22
CA GLU A 53 1.46 -11.39 1.20
C GLU A 53 1.65 -9.88 1.38
N ARG A 54 2.89 -9.42 1.46
CA ARG A 54 3.23 -7.99 1.52
C ARG A 54 2.69 -7.22 0.31
N ILE A 55 2.90 -7.73 -0.90
CA ILE A 55 2.40 -7.12 -2.14
C ILE A 55 0.87 -7.10 -2.16
N ALA A 56 0.22 -8.21 -1.79
CA ALA A 56 -1.24 -8.30 -1.75
C ALA A 56 -1.83 -7.28 -0.76
N MET A 57 -1.25 -7.17 0.43
CA MET A 57 -1.66 -6.20 1.44
C MET A 57 -1.48 -4.75 0.94
N LEU A 58 -0.33 -4.42 0.35
CA LEU A 58 -0.09 -3.08 -0.20
C LEU A 58 -1.05 -2.75 -1.35
N ARG A 59 -1.43 -3.75 -2.16
CA ARG A 59 -2.44 -3.57 -3.20
C ARG A 59 -3.80 -3.22 -2.62
N GLU A 60 -4.27 -4.01 -1.66
CA GLU A 60 -5.54 -3.77 -0.97
C GLU A 60 -5.57 -2.38 -0.33
N LYS A 61 -4.53 -2.01 0.43
CA LYS A 61 -4.45 -0.71 1.10
C LYS A 61 -4.28 0.44 0.12
N GLY A 62 -3.63 0.23 -1.02
CA GLY A 62 -3.50 1.22 -2.08
C GLY A 62 -4.83 1.48 -2.79
N GLU A 63 -5.58 0.43 -3.10
CA GLU A 63 -6.94 0.54 -3.65
C GLU A 63 -7.87 1.27 -2.69
N GLU A 64 -7.83 0.91 -1.39
CA GLU A 64 -8.58 1.58 -0.33
C GLU A 64 -8.24 3.08 -0.25
N LEU A 65 -6.95 3.43 -0.18
CA LEU A 65 -6.49 4.81 -0.14
C LEU A 65 -6.93 5.60 -1.39
N HIS A 66 -6.83 4.98 -2.57
CA HIS A 66 -7.24 5.63 -3.82
C HIS A 66 -8.72 6.00 -3.83
N ILE A 67 -9.58 5.09 -3.34
CA ILE A 67 -11.02 5.34 -3.21
C ILE A 67 -11.29 6.49 -2.23
N LEU A 68 -10.65 6.47 -1.05
CA LEU A 68 -10.82 7.50 -0.03
C LEU A 68 -10.36 8.88 -0.53
N VAL A 69 -9.17 8.98 -1.12
CA VAL A 69 -8.63 10.22 -1.71
C VAL A 69 -9.55 10.72 -2.83
N SER A 70 -10.12 9.83 -3.63
CA SER A 70 -11.04 10.21 -4.71
C SER A 70 -12.37 10.74 -4.17
N LYS A 71 -12.93 10.10 -3.13
CA LYS A 71 -14.18 10.52 -2.51
C LYS A 71 -14.01 11.86 -1.80
N TRP A 72 -12.97 11.97 -0.98
CA TRP A 72 -12.63 13.19 -0.28
C TRP A 72 -12.29 14.33 -1.24
N GLY A 73 -11.41 14.07 -2.22
CA GLY A 73 -10.98 15.08 -3.19
C GLY A 73 -12.14 15.67 -3.99
N LYS A 74 -13.12 14.85 -4.41
CA LYS A 74 -14.34 15.36 -5.07
C LYS A 74 -15.14 16.31 -4.19
N ALA A 75 -15.29 15.97 -2.90
CA ALA A 75 -16.04 16.82 -1.99
C ALA A 75 -15.30 18.13 -1.68
N THR A 76 -13.97 18.06 -1.51
CA THR A 76 -13.11 19.24 -1.37
C THR A 76 -13.18 20.17 -2.58
N ILE A 77 -13.07 19.63 -3.80
CA ILE A 77 -13.18 20.41 -5.04
C ILE A 77 -14.57 21.03 -5.16
N ASN A 78 -15.64 20.27 -4.87
CA ASN A 78 -17.00 20.81 -4.89
C ASN A 78 -17.19 21.96 -3.89
N TYR A 79 -16.62 21.84 -2.69
CA TYR A 79 -16.66 22.90 -1.70
C TYR A 79 -15.95 24.17 -2.20
N GLN A 80 -14.76 24.03 -2.79
CA GLN A 80 -14.03 25.16 -3.40
C GLN A 80 -14.81 25.77 -4.58
N LEU A 81 -15.50 24.96 -5.38
CA LEU A 81 -16.37 25.46 -6.45
C LEU A 81 -17.55 26.26 -5.89
N TYR A 82 -18.12 25.88 -4.75
CA TYR A 82 -19.14 26.70 -4.07
C TYR A 82 -18.56 28.03 -3.61
N GLN A 83 -17.38 28.03 -2.98
CA GLN A 83 -16.69 29.27 -2.59
C GLN A 83 -16.43 30.18 -3.80
N LEU A 84 -15.96 29.62 -4.92
CA LEU A 84 -15.74 30.35 -6.17
C LEU A 84 -17.04 30.99 -6.68
N ARG A 85 -18.17 30.28 -6.60
CA ARG A 85 -19.49 30.80 -7.00
C ARG A 85 -19.98 31.92 -6.08
N VAL A 86 -19.66 31.89 -4.79
CA VAL A 86 -19.95 33.00 -3.87
C VAL A 86 -19.10 34.22 -4.23
N ILE A 87 -17.79 34.04 -4.51
CA ILE A 87 -16.91 35.13 -4.96
C ILE A 87 -17.46 35.79 -6.23
N LYS A 88 -17.94 34.99 -7.18
CA LYS A 88 -18.58 35.45 -8.43
C LYS A 88 -19.96 36.10 -8.23
N GLY A 89 -20.51 36.10 -7.01
CA GLY A 89 -21.86 36.59 -6.73
C GLY A 89 -23.00 35.72 -7.27
N VAL A 90 -22.71 34.47 -7.64
CA VAL A 90 -23.70 33.49 -8.15
C VAL A 90 -24.42 32.80 -6.99
N LEU A 91 -23.74 32.59 -5.87
CA LEU A 91 -24.31 32.03 -4.64
C LEU A 91 -24.18 33.02 -3.48
N THR A 92 -25.11 32.95 -2.52
CA THR A 92 -24.93 33.57 -1.20
C THR A 92 -24.16 32.64 -0.25
N GLU A 93 -23.65 33.18 0.86
CA GLU A 93 -22.99 32.36 1.90
C GLU A 93 -23.96 31.33 2.50
N ASP A 94 -25.22 31.70 2.73
CA ASP A 94 -26.24 30.77 3.25
C ASP A 94 -26.50 29.59 2.29
N GLN A 95 -26.50 29.86 0.98
CA GLN A 95 -26.61 28.82 -0.03
C GLN A 95 -25.38 27.91 -0.05
N LEU A 96 -24.18 28.48 0.12
CA LEU A 96 -22.96 27.69 0.27
C LEU A 96 -23.06 26.78 1.50
N HIS A 97 -23.47 27.29 2.65
CA HIS A 97 -23.60 26.48 3.87
C HIS A 97 -24.61 25.33 3.70
N SER A 98 -25.72 25.60 3.03
CA SER A 98 -26.74 24.58 2.72
C SER A 98 -26.18 23.49 1.80
N LEU A 99 -25.51 23.86 0.70
CA LEU A 99 -24.88 22.92 -0.22
C LEU A 99 -23.69 22.17 0.41
N ALA A 100 -22.95 22.82 1.30
CA ALA A 100 -21.86 22.21 2.03
C ALA A 100 -22.35 21.17 3.04
N ALA A 101 -23.52 21.37 3.64
CA ALA A 101 -24.14 20.36 4.51
C ALA A 101 -24.55 19.09 3.72
N GLU A 102 -24.84 19.22 2.43
CA GLU A 102 -25.15 18.10 1.53
C GLU A 102 -23.88 17.35 1.05
N LEU A 103 -22.69 17.93 1.20
CA LEU A 103 -21.40 17.28 0.93
C LEU A 103 -21.09 16.27 2.04
N SER A 104 -21.85 15.18 2.09
CA SER A 104 -21.58 14.07 3.01
C SER A 104 -20.40 13.24 2.52
N ILE A 105 -19.26 13.44 3.17
CA ILE A 105 -18.12 12.53 3.11
C ILE A 105 -18.20 11.73 4.40
N GLY A 106 -18.58 10.45 4.31
CA GLY A 106 -18.80 9.61 5.50
C GLY A 106 -17.72 9.76 6.58
N ASP A 107 -18.15 9.66 7.84
CA ASP A 107 -17.45 10.15 9.03
C ASP A 107 -16.02 9.60 9.22
N ASP A 108 -15.70 8.45 8.62
CA ASP A 108 -14.42 7.75 8.76
C ASP A 108 -13.40 8.06 7.65
N VAL A 109 -13.78 8.82 6.62
CA VAL A 109 -12.96 8.97 5.40
C VAL A 109 -11.64 9.68 5.70
N HIS A 110 -11.67 10.75 6.50
CA HIS A 110 -10.47 11.51 6.87
C HIS A 110 -9.52 10.67 7.73
N ASP A 111 -10.04 10.08 8.81
CA ASP A 111 -9.23 9.30 9.75
C ASP A 111 -8.60 8.08 9.09
N ARG A 112 -9.35 7.38 8.24
CA ARG A 112 -8.82 6.23 7.50
C ARG A 112 -7.79 6.63 6.46
N MET A 113 -8.00 7.74 5.76
CA MET A 113 -7.01 8.25 4.80
C MET A 113 -5.70 8.62 5.51
N ASP A 114 -5.76 9.33 6.64
CA ASP A 114 -4.59 9.70 7.43
C ASP A 114 -3.87 8.46 7.99
N ALA A 115 -4.61 7.46 8.48
CA ALA A 115 -4.04 6.20 8.94
C ALA A 115 -3.31 5.43 7.81
N LEU A 116 -3.91 5.36 6.61
CA LEU A 116 -3.30 4.69 5.46
C LEU A 116 -2.03 5.40 4.99
N LEU A 117 -2.06 6.73 4.92
CA LEU A 117 -0.88 7.53 4.59
C LEU A 117 0.23 7.32 5.61
N TYR A 118 -0.09 7.31 6.90
CA TYR A 118 0.91 7.15 7.96
C TYR A 118 1.52 5.74 7.99
N LEU A 119 0.68 4.69 7.96
CA LEU A 119 1.12 3.32 8.18
C LEU A 119 1.69 2.64 6.92
N TYR A 120 1.11 2.92 5.75
CA TYR A 120 1.40 2.18 4.52
C TYR A 120 2.04 3.04 3.43
N PHE A 121 1.72 4.34 3.36
CA PHE A 121 2.15 5.22 2.28
C PHE A 121 2.81 6.53 2.76
N PRO A 122 3.79 6.50 3.69
CA PRO A 122 4.34 7.70 4.31
C PRO A 122 5.02 8.65 3.32
N SER A 123 5.51 8.14 2.18
CA SER A 123 6.09 8.95 1.11
C SER A 123 5.08 9.86 0.39
N LEU A 124 3.77 9.57 0.52
CA LEU A 124 2.69 10.34 -0.09
C LEU A 124 2.19 11.47 0.82
N ASP A 125 2.51 11.45 2.12
CA ASP A 125 2.09 12.46 3.10
C ASP A 125 2.52 13.89 2.70
N LYS A 126 3.66 14.03 2.02
CA LYS A 126 4.11 15.32 1.48
C LYS A 126 3.09 15.97 0.54
N PHE A 127 2.39 15.18 -0.27
CA PHE A 127 1.37 15.71 -1.18
C PHE A 127 0.09 16.05 -0.43
N MET A 128 -0.22 15.33 0.66
CA MET A 128 -1.34 15.70 1.54
C MET A 128 -1.07 17.04 2.25
N LYS A 129 0.19 17.30 2.64
CA LYS A 129 0.61 18.61 3.17
C LYS A 129 0.43 19.72 2.13
N GLU A 130 0.86 19.49 0.88
CA GLU A 130 0.60 20.44 -0.23
C GLU A 130 -0.90 20.75 -0.37
N VAL A 131 -1.78 19.74 -0.31
CA VAL A 131 -3.23 19.96 -0.37
C VAL A 131 -3.70 20.84 0.80
N ARG A 132 -3.28 20.54 2.03
CA ARG A 132 -3.67 21.31 3.24
C ARG A 132 -3.19 22.76 3.17
N GLU A 133 -1.99 23.00 2.65
CA GLU A 133 -1.43 24.33 2.46
C GLU A 133 -2.27 25.15 1.46
N HIS A 134 -2.53 24.60 0.27
CA HIS A 134 -3.33 25.28 -0.75
C HIS A 134 -4.80 25.49 -0.32
N LEU A 135 -5.39 24.56 0.44
CA LEU A 135 -6.71 24.74 1.03
C LEU A 135 -6.74 25.87 2.05
N SER A 136 -5.74 25.93 2.93
CA SER A 136 -5.60 27.00 3.92
C SER A 136 -5.47 28.37 3.24
N GLU A 137 -4.63 28.49 2.21
CA GLU A 137 -4.49 29.74 1.46
C GLU A 137 -5.79 30.11 0.72
N GLY A 138 -6.43 29.15 0.04
CA GLY A 138 -7.73 29.36 -0.60
C GLY A 138 -8.79 29.86 0.39
N HIS A 139 -8.85 29.29 1.60
CA HIS A 139 -9.77 29.71 2.65
C HIS A 139 -9.49 31.14 3.14
N LYS A 140 -8.22 31.52 3.32
CA LYS A 140 -7.83 32.90 3.66
C LYS A 140 -8.26 33.89 2.57
N ILE A 141 -8.04 33.55 1.30
CA ILE A 141 -8.42 34.40 0.15
C ILE A 141 -9.94 34.58 0.12
N TYR A 142 -10.69 33.48 0.26
CA TYR A 142 -12.14 33.51 0.31
C TYR A 142 -12.63 34.52 1.38
N HIS A 143 -12.19 34.38 2.63
CA HIS A 143 -12.60 35.29 3.69
C HIS A 143 -12.15 36.73 3.48
N ALA A 144 -10.96 36.95 2.91
CA ALA A 144 -10.52 38.31 2.57
C ALA A 144 -11.43 38.98 1.54
N VAL A 145 -11.92 38.23 0.55
CA VAL A 145 -12.88 38.73 -0.45
C VAL A 145 -14.24 39.03 0.18
N ILE A 146 -14.78 38.09 0.97
CA ILE A 146 -16.10 38.24 1.60
C ILE A 146 -16.12 39.44 2.55
N ASN A 147 -15.06 39.65 3.33
CA ASN A 147 -14.95 40.77 4.27
C ASN A 147 -14.57 42.09 3.60
N GLY A 148 -14.40 42.13 2.27
CA GLY A 148 -14.03 43.32 1.51
C GLY A 148 -12.56 43.77 1.69
N ALA A 149 -11.72 42.96 2.33
CA ALA A 149 -10.29 43.23 2.49
C ALA A 149 -9.50 42.98 1.19
N LEU A 150 -10.06 42.18 0.27
CA LEU A 150 -9.50 41.91 -1.05
C LEU A 150 -10.55 42.16 -2.13
N ASP A 151 -10.13 42.82 -3.21
CA ASP A 151 -10.96 43.04 -4.39
C ASP A 151 -11.46 41.70 -4.99
N ARG A 152 -12.71 41.66 -5.47
CA ARG A 152 -13.35 40.43 -5.94
C ARG A 152 -12.67 39.85 -7.17
N ASP A 153 -12.31 40.67 -8.16
CA ASP A 153 -11.70 40.19 -9.40
C ASP A 153 -10.30 39.65 -9.14
N LYS A 154 -9.52 40.35 -8.30
CA LYS A 154 -8.21 39.86 -7.86
C LYS A 154 -8.33 38.58 -7.03
N GLY A 155 -9.24 38.56 -6.06
CA GLY A 155 -9.46 37.41 -5.19
C GLY A 155 -9.93 36.18 -5.96
N LEU A 156 -10.77 36.38 -6.98
CA LEU A 156 -11.22 35.31 -7.88
C LEU A 156 -10.03 34.63 -8.58
N ALA A 157 -9.14 35.40 -9.18
CA ALA A 157 -7.98 34.86 -9.91
C ALA A 157 -7.01 34.11 -8.98
N ILE A 158 -6.77 34.62 -7.77
CA ILE A 158 -5.87 33.96 -6.81
C ILE A 158 -6.54 32.69 -6.24
N PHE A 159 -7.83 32.76 -5.90
CA PHE A 159 -8.57 31.60 -5.39
C PHE A 159 -8.64 30.46 -6.43
N ASP A 160 -8.94 30.78 -7.69
CA ASP A 160 -9.01 29.80 -8.78
C ASP A 160 -7.67 29.08 -8.99
N LYS A 161 -6.56 29.83 -8.85
CA LYS A 161 -5.20 29.26 -8.87
C LYS A 161 -4.97 28.29 -7.70
N GLU A 162 -5.34 28.67 -6.49
CA GLU A 162 -5.18 27.78 -5.32
C GLU A 162 -6.09 26.54 -5.42
N ALA A 163 -7.31 26.67 -5.94
CA ALA A 163 -8.19 25.53 -6.23
C ALA A 163 -7.57 24.58 -7.26
N THR A 164 -6.97 25.11 -8.32
CA THR A 164 -6.23 24.32 -9.32
C THR A 164 -5.03 23.59 -8.69
N ASN A 165 -4.31 24.24 -7.77
CA ASN A 165 -3.19 23.62 -7.07
C ASN A 165 -3.64 22.47 -6.14
N VAL A 166 -4.79 22.62 -5.48
CA VAL A 166 -5.41 21.54 -4.69
C VAL A 166 -5.71 20.33 -5.58
N GLU A 167 -6.35 20.53 -6.74
CA GLU A 167 -6.65 19.45 -7.68
C GLU A 167 -5.37 18.75 -8.16
N ALA A 168 -4.35 19.54 -8.53
CA ALA A 168 -3.06 19.00 -8.95
C ALA A 168 -2.37 18.17 -7.84
N ALA A 169 -2.41 18.63 -6.59
CA ALA A 169 -1.84 17.92 -5.45
C ALA A 169 -2.60 16.62 -5.12
N ILE A 170 -3.93 16.62 -5.25
CA ILE A 170 -4.76 15.40 -5.15
C ILE A 170 -4.38 14.38 -6.23
N GLU A 171 -4.17 14.83 -7.47
CA GLU A 171 -3.72 13.95 -8.55
C GLU A 171 -2.32 13.39 -8.32
N LYS A 172 -1.39 14.17 -7.73
CA LYS A 172 -0.07 13.64 -7.31
C LYS A 172 -0.20 12.50 -6.30
N ILE A 173 -1.16 12.58 -5.36
CA ILE A 173 -1.44 11.47 -4.42
C ILE A 173 -1.89 10.24 -5.20
N LYS A 174 -2.88 10.37 -6.09
CA LYS A 174 -3.38 9.24 -6.89
C LYS A 174 -2.32 8.62 -7.79
N MET A 175 -1.49 9.44 -8.44
CA MET A 175 -0.35 8.97 -9.22
C MET A 175 0.70 8.29 -8.35
N GLY A 176 0.96 8.81 -7.15
CA GLY A 176 1.85 8.21 -6.17
C GLY A 176 1.40 6.81 -5.75
N ILE A 177 0.10 6.63 -5.48
CA ILE A 177 -0.49 5.32 -5.21
C ILE A 177 -0.26 4.39 -6.40
N ARG A 178 -0.61 4.82 -7.61
CA ARG A 178 -0.41 4.02 -8.83
C ARG A 178 1.04 3.57 -9.00
N ASN A 179 2.00 4.47 -8.80
CA ASN A 179 3.43 4.16 -8.95
C ASN A 179 3.87 3.12 -7.91
N VAL A 180 3.41 3.25 -6.66
CA VAL A 180 3.67 2.24 -5.63
C VAL A 180 3.13 0.89 -6.07
N LEU A 181 1.89 0.83 -6.58
CA LEU A 181 1.26 -0.41 -7.02
C LEU A 181 1.90 -1.03 -8.27
N GLN A 182 2.40 -0.21 -9.21
CA GLN A 182 3.05 -0.69 -10.43
C GLN A 182 4.45 -1.25 -10.19
N ASN A 183 5.16 -0.79 -9.16
CA ASN A 183 6.50 -1.28 -8.82
C ASN A 183 6.52 -2.72 -8.28
N PHE A 184 5.36 -3.35 -8.10
CA PHE A 184 5.23 -4.74 -7.64
C PHE A 184 4.80 -5.73 -8.74
N ASN A 185 4.62 -5.26 -9.98
CA ASN A 185 4.41 -6.11 -11.16
C ASN A 185 5.73 -6.38 -11.88
#